data_AF-A0A8S2Y436-F1
#
_entry.id   AF-A0A8S2Y436-F1
#
_cell.length_a   1.000
_cell.length_b   1.000
_cell.length_c   1.000
_cell.angle_alpha   90.00
_cell.angle_beta   90.00
_cell.angle_gamma   90.00
#
_symmetry.space_group_name_H-M   'P 1'
#
loop_
_entity.id
_entity.type
_entity.pdbx_description
1 polymer ?
#
loop_
_entity_poly.entity_id
_entity_poly.type
_entity_poly.pdbx_seq_one_letter_code
_entity_poly.pdbx_strand_id
1 'polypeptide(L)' 'ITLEQLKRGKQFDLNECLKMEYRILHYVIHGHDFFEGVRAVLIDKDNKPQWKPNSLENISNQDIEYYFEKLSSNKELQLS' A
#
# COMPACT_ATOMS: atom_id res chain seq x y z
N ILE A 1 2.39 1.09 -6.28
CA ILE A 1 1.37 0.22 -5.64
C ILE A 1 0.02 0.29 -6.39
N THR A 2 -0.65 1.44 -6.43
CA THR A 2 -2.01 1.58 -7.01
C THR A 2 -2.15 1.04 -8.43
N LEU A 3 -1.21 1.33 -9.33
CA LEU A 3 -1.24 0.79 -10.71
C LEU A 3 -1.24 -0.75 -10.72
N GLU A 4 -0.42 -1.36 -9.87
CA GLU A 4 -0.31 -2.81 -9.79
C GLU A 4 -1.56 -3.44 -9.15
N GLN A 5 -2.14 -2.78 -8.14
CA GLN A 5 -3.42 -3.18 -7.55
C GLN A 5 -4.54 -3.22 -8.61
N LEU A 6 -4.64 -2.19 -9.46
CA LEU A 6 -5.64 -2.16 -10.54
C LEU A 6 -5.42 -3.27 -11.56
N LYS A 7 -4.16 -3.57 -11.90
CA LYS A 7 -3.84 -4.67 -12.83
C LYS A 7 -4.25 -6.02 -12.28
N ARG A 8 -3.93 -6.32 -11.01
CA ARG A 8 -4.30 -7.58 -10.34
C ARG A 8 -5.81 -7.68 -10.12
N GLY A 9 -6.41 -6.61 -9.60
CA GLY A 9 -7.84 -6.54 -9.27
C GLY A 9 -8.76 -6.73 -10.48
N LYS A 10 -8.28 -6.49 -11.70
CA LYS A 10 -9.05 -6.77 -12.93
C LYS A 10 -9.53 -8.22 -13.03
N GLN A 11 -8.83 -9.17 -12.40
CA GLN A 11 -9.16 -10.59 -12.43
C GLN A 11 -9.89 -11.08 -11.18
N PHE A 12 -10.12 -10.20 -10.20
CA PHE A 12 -10.61 -10.55 -8.88
C PHE A 12 -12.09 -10.22 -8.71
N ASP A 13 -12.78 -11.02 -7.90
CA ASP A 13 -14.07 -10.62 -7.36
C ASP A 13 -13.91 -9.56 -6.23
N LEU A 14 -15.03 -9.12 -5.66
CA LEU A 14 -15.02 -8.11 -4.59
C LEU A 14 -14.27 -8.62 -3.35
N ASN A 15 -14.47 -9.87 -2.95
CA ASN A 15 -13.85 -10.42 -1.73
C ASN A 15 -12.33 -10.55 -1.90
N GLU A 16 -11.88 -10.93 -3.08
CA GLU A 16 -10.47 -10.98 -3.45
C GLU A 16 -9.85 -9.57 -3.50
N CYS A 17 -10.56 -8.59 -4.06
CA CYS A 17 -10.13 -7.18 -4.04
C CYS A 17 -9.97 -6.66 -2.61
N LEU A 18 -10.95 -6.90 -1.74
CA LEU A 18 -10.92 -6.46 -0.34
C LEU A 18 -9.77 -7.10 0.44
N LYS A 19 -9.51 -8.40 0.22
CA LYS A 19 -8.35 -9.08 0.83
C LYS A 19 -7.02 -8.48 0.35
N MET A 20 -6.89 -8.20 -0.95
CA MET A 20 -5.71 -7.54 -1.50
C MET A 20 -5.51 -6.14 -0.92
N GLU A 21 -6.58 -5.33 -0.87
CA GLU A 21 -6.54 -3.98 -0.30
C GLU A 21 -6.17 -3.99 1.18
N TYR A 22 -6.69 -4.96 1.94
CA TYR A 22 -6.36 -5.13 3.34
C TYR A 22 -4.86 -5.39 3.55
N ARG A 23 -4.24 -6.26 2.74
CA ARG A 23 -2.79 -6.52 2.78
C ARG A 23 -2.00 -5.24 2.49
N ILE A 24 -2.34 -4.54 1.41
CA ILE A 24 -1.69 -3.28 1.04
C ILE A 24 -1.75 -2.29 2.21
N LEU A 25 -2.95 -2.07 2.77
CA LEU A 25 -3.15 -1.16 3.89
C LEU A 25 -2.33 -1.58 5.11
N HIS A 26 -2.31 -2.88 5.44
CA HIS A 26 -1.50 -3.40 6.55
C HIS A 26 -0.04 -3.02 6.38
N TYR A 27 0.57 -3.14 5.19
CA TYR A 27 1.97 -2.72 5.00
C TYR A 27 2.15 -1.21 4.95
N VAL A 28 1.23 -0.48 4.29
CA VAL A 28 1.29 0.99 4.15
C VAL A 28 1.29 1.70 5.50
N ILE A 29 0.44 1.27 6.45
CA ILE A 29 0.35 1.90 7.78
C ILE A 29 1.56 1.60 8.68
N HIS A 30 2.40 0.63 8.32
CA HIS A 30 3.68 0.37 9.01
C HIS A 30 4.87 1.05 8.29
N GLY A 31 4.63 1.66 7.13
CA GLY A 31 5.62 2.38 6.35
C GLY A 31 5.73 3.86 6.74
N HIS A 32 6.68 4.54 6.11
CA HIS A 32 6.96 5.96 6.32
C HIS A 32 5.96 6.88 5.62
N ASP A 33 5.70 6.62 4.34
CA ASP A 33 5.07 7.59 3.44
C ASP A 33 3.60 7.88 3.74
N PHE A 34 2.87 6.96 4.36
CA PHE A 34 1.50 7.25 4.80
C PHE A 34 1.47 8.42 5.78
N PHE A 35 2.29 8.36 6.83
CA PHE A 35 2.35 9.41 7.84
C PHE A 35 2.98 10.70 7.30
N GLU A 36 3.98 10.59 6.43
CA GLU A 36 4.57 11.77 5.78
C GLU A 36 3.56 12.51 4.88
N GLY A 37 2.72 11.77 4.16
CA GLY A 37 1.64 12.36 3.37
C GLY A 37 0.61 13.06 4.26
N VAL A 38 0.21 12.41 5.37
CA VAL A 38 -0.68 13.03 6.37
C VAL A 38 -0.05 14.30 6.94
N ARG A 39 1.23 14.28 7.30
CA ARG A 39 1.95 15.45 7.79
C ARG A 39 1.91 16.59 6.77
N ALA A 40 2.33 16.33 5.54
CA ALA A 40 2.45 17.35 4.49
C ALA A 40 1.12 17.97 4.07
N VAL A 41 0.03 17.19 4.07
CA VAL A 41 -1.29 17.63 3.57
C VAL A 41 -2.21 18.13 4.69
N LEU A 42 -2.24 17.45 5.84
CA LEU A 42 -3.26 17.69 6.87
C LEU A 42 -2.70 18.40 8.11
N ILE A 43 -1.44 18.15 8.49
CA ILE A 43 -0.84 18.70 9.71
C ILE A 43 -0.14 20.03 9.40
N ASP A 44 0.98 19.98 8.70
CA ASP A 44 1.82 21.16 8.41
C ASP A 44 1.29 21.94 7.20
N LYS A 45 0.52 21.26 6.33
CA LYS A 45 -0.10 21.84 5.12
C LYS A 45 0.89 22.52 4.19
N ASP A 46 2.13 22.06 4.18
CA ASP A 46 3.21 22.59 3.35
C ASP A 46 3.14 22.09 1.90
N ASN A 47 2.37 21.02 1.63
CA ASN A 47 2.30 20.32 0.34
C ASN A 47 3.69 19.89 -0.18
N LYS A 48 4.64 19.61 0.72
CA LYS A 48 6.03 19.22 0.40
C LYS A 48 6.43 17.91 1.09
N PRO A 49 5.77 16.79 0.73
CA PRO A 49 6.09 15.49 1.31
C PRO A 49 7.50 15.04 0.93
N GLN A 50 8.20 14.43 1.90
CA GLN A 50 9.55 13.88 1.76
C GLN A 50 9.50 12.35 1.59
N TRP A 51 9.07 11.89 0.41
CA TRP A 51 8.88 10.47 0.12
C TRP A 51 10.15 9.63 0.23
N LYS A 52 9.99 8.35 0.60
CA LYS A 52 11.09 7.38 0.72
C LYS A 52 10.73 6.03 0.08
N PRO A 53 11.42 5.63 -1.00
CA PRO A 53 12.43 6.40 -1.75
C PRO A 53 11.83 7.61 -2.47
N ASN A 54 12.66 8.61 -2.78
CA ASN A 54 12.20 9.88 -3.35
C ASN A 54 12.11 9.89 -4.89
N SER A 55 12.38 8.76 -5.55
CA SER A 55 12.30 8.62 -7.01
C SER A 55 11.85 7.21 -7.38
N LEU A 56 11.19 7.08 -8.54
CA LEU A 56 10.64 5.80 -9.00
C LEU A 56 11.72 4.82 -9.43
N GLU A 57 12.86 5.31 -9.93
CA GLU A 57 14.01 4.50 -10.37
C GLU A 57 14.64 3.73 -9.20
N ASN A 58 14.42 4.20 -7.97
CA ASN A 58 14.89 3.57 -6.74
C ASN A 58 13.92 2.52 -6.19
N ILE A 59 12.81 2.24 -6.88
CA ILE A 59 11.81 1.24 -6.48
C ILE A 59 11.97 0.02 -7.37
N SER A 60 12.29 -1.13 -6.77
CA SER A 60 12.35 -2.41 -7.47
C SER A 60 10.96 -3.05 -7.57
N ASN A 61 10.83 -4.04 -8.45
CA ASN A 61 9.61 -4.86 -8.51
C ASN A 61 9.38 -5.63 -7.18
N GLN A 62 10.43 -5.97 -6.45
CA GLN A 62 10.32 -6.66 -5.17
C GLN A 62 9.72 -5.74 -4.09
N ASP A 63 10.07 -4.46 -4.09
CA ASP A 63 9.47 -3.46 -3.20
C ASP A 63 7.97 -3.32 -3.46
N ILE A 64 7.53 -3.48 -4.72
CA ILE A 64 6.11 -3.48 -5.06
C ILE A 64 5.44 -4.77 -4.59
N GLU A 65 6.04 -5.94 -4.85
CA GLU A 65 5.48 -7.25 -4.48
C GLU A 65 5.23 -7.37 -2.98
N TYR A 66 6.11 -6.80 -2.16
CA TYR A 66 6.02 -6.79 -0.71
C TYR A 66 4.63 -6.35 -0.20
N TYR A 67 4.01 -5.34 -0.82
CA TYR A 67 2.70 -4.83 -0.40
C TYR A 67 1.53 -5.80 -0.67
N PHE A 68 1.75 -6.83 -1.48
CA PHE A 68 0.74 -7.82 -1.87
C PHE A 68 0.95 -9.18 -1.20
N GLU A 69 2.03 -9.33 -0.42
CA GLU A 69 2.33 -10.56 0.31
C GLU A 69 1.18 -10.95 1.25
N LYS A 70 0.95 -12.27 1.38
CA LYS A 70 -0.02 -12.78 2.34
C LYS A 70 0.46 -12.49 3.75
N LEU A 71 -0.48 -12.05 4.58
CA LEU A 71 -0.23 -11.94 6.01
C LEU A 71 -0.26 -13.35 6.64
N SER A 72 0.25 -13.45 7.87
CA SER A 72 0.06 -14.67 8.67
C SER A 72 -1.43 -14.96 8.84
N SER A 73 -1.81 -16.24 8.99
CA SER A 73 -3.22 -16.67 9.01
C SER A 73 -4.08 -15.92 10.03
N ASN A 74 -3.50 -15.55 11.18
CA ASN A 74 -4.17 -14.79 12.24
C ASN A 74 -4.30 -13.28 11.96
N LYS A 75 -3.65 -12.76 10.92
CA LYS A 75 -3.68 -11.35 10.51
C LYS A 75 -4.39 -11.14 9.17
N GLU A 76 -4.57 -12.19 8.37
CA GLU A 76 -5.24 -12.10 7.07
C GLU A 76 -6.74 -11.80 7.23
N LEU A 77 -7.27 -10.95 6.34
CA LEU A 77 -8.70 -10.63 6.34
C LEU A 77 -9.56 -11.86 6.06
N GLN A 78 -10.42 -12.18 7.02
CA GLN A 78 -11.44 -13.21 6.89
C GLN A 78 -12.76 -12.56 6.52
N LEU A 79 -13.31 -12.94 5.36
CA LEU A 79 -14.63 -12.52 4.90
C LEU A 79 -15.55 -13.74 5.02
N SER A 80 -16.72 -13.53 5.64
CA SER A 80 -17.75 -14.54 5.89
C SER A 80 -18.56 -14.88 4.65
#